data_AF-A0A1H4EMA2-F1
#
_entry.id   AF-A0A1H4EMA2-F1
#
_cell.length_a   1.000
_cell.length_b   1.000
_cell.length_c   1.000
_cell.angle_alpha   90.00
_cell.angle_beta   90.00
_cell.angle_gamma   90.00
#
_symmetry.space_group_name_H-M   'P 1'
#
loop_
_entity.id
_entity.type
_entity.pdbx_description
1 polymer ?
#
loop_
_entity_poly.entity_id
_entity_poly.type
_entity_poly.pdbx_seq_one_letter_code
_entity_poly.pdbx_strand_id
1 'polypeptide(L)' 'MSTRSARTAFRQADVKRALMPALALGLTVSRYVISPEGEIIVCTEETSDGGSDAALAKWVRANARRKA' A
#
# COMPACT_ATOMS: atom_id res chain seq x y z
N MET A 1 31.30 -31.67 -20.76
CA MET A 1 30.71 -30.37 -21.18
C MET A 1 30.13 -29.69 -19.95
N SER A 2 30.75 -28.60 -19.49
CA SER A 2 30.33 -27.88 -18.28
C SER A 2 29.50 -26.67 -18.72
N THR A 3 28.19 -26.70 -18.47
CA THR A 3 27.29 -25.58 -18.76
C THR A 3 27.46 -24.52 -17.66
N ARG A 4 28.38 -23.56 -17.89
CA ARG A 4 28.40 -22.31 -17.12
C ARG A 4 27.06 -21.61 -17.37
N SER A 5 26.11 -21.77 -16.45
CA SER A 5 24.90 -20.96 -16.41
C SER A 5 25.33 -19.52 -16.18
N ALA A 6 25.35 -18.73 -17.25
CA ALA A 6 25.57 -17.29 -17.16
C ALA A 6 24.37 -16.71 -16.40
N ARG A 7 24.58 -16.27 -15.15
CA ARG A 7 23.57 -15.52 -14.40
C ARG A 7 23.34 -14.18 -15.10
N THR A 8 22.37 -14.12 -16.00
CA THR A 8 21.92 -12.87 -16.61
C THR A 8 21.06 -12.12 -15.58
N ALA A 9 21.54 -10.99 -15.10
CA ALA A 9 20.76 -10.13 -14.21
C ALA A 9 19.70 -9.38 -15.03
N PHE A 10 18.44 -9.70 -14.83
CA PHE A 10 17.32 -8.96 -15.43
C PHE A 10 17.09 -7.67 -14.63
N ARG A 11 17.26 -6.50 -15.27
CA ARG A 11 17.00 -5.19 -14.67
C ARG A 11 15.68 -4.63 -15.21
N GLN A 12 14.60 -4.84 -14.48
CA GLN A 12 13.28 -4.26 -14.76
C GLN A 12 13.18 -2.86 -14.12
N ALA A 13 12.14 -2.09 -14.48
CA ALA A 13 11.89 -0.74 -13.95
C ALA A 13 12.11 -0.69 -12.43
N ASP A 14 12.82 0.35 -11.97
CA ASP A 14 13.27 0.45 -10.58
C ASP A 14 12.05 0.36 -9.64
N VAL A 15 11.98 -0.70 -8.84
CA VAL A 15 10.94 -0.90 -7.81
C VAL A 15 10.80 0.37 -6.97
N LYS A 16 11.89 1.09 -6.74
CA LYS A 16 11.90 2.40 -6.08
C LYS A 16 10.98 3.41 -6.78
N ARG A 17 11.04 3.51 -8.11
CA ARG A 17 10.17 4.41 -8.90
C ARG A 17 8.71 3.99 -8.84
N ALA A 18 8.42 2.69 -8.83
CA ALA A 18 7.05 2.18 -8.67
C ALA A 18 6.47 2.49 -7.28
N LEU A 19 7.30 2.47 -6.24
CA LEU A 19 6.91 2.77 -4.85
C LEU A 19 6.67 4.27 -4.59
N MET A 20 7.37 5.15 -5.31
CA MET A 20 7.34 6.60 -5.06
C MET A 20 5.93 7.21 -4.99
N PRO A 21 4.99 6.93 -5.92
CA PRO A 21 3.66 7.51 -5.86
C PRO A 21 2.87 7.08 -4.62
N ALA A 22 2.94 5.80 -4.24
CA ALA A 22 2.25 5.28 -3.06
C ALA A 22 2.75 5.96 -1.77
N LEU A 23 4.07 6.12 -1.65
CA LEU A 23 4.68 6.82 -0.52
C LEU A 23 4.36 8.32 -0.51
N ALA A 24 4.34 8.97 -1.68
CA ALA A 24 3.97 10.38 -1.82
C ALA A 24 2.52 10.65 -1.42
N LEU A 25 1.65 9.66 -1.59
CA LEU A 25 0.25 9.69 -1.15
C LEU A 25 0.07 9.29 0.33
N GLY A 26 1.17 9.01 1.05
CA GLY A 26 1.12 8.59 2.46
C GLY A 26 0.53 7.20 2.68
N LEU A 27 0.43 6.39 1.63
CA LEU A 27 -0.11 5.04 1.72
C LEU A 27 0.90 4.10 2.37
N THR A 28 0.40 3.23 3.25
CA THR A 28 1.20 2.17 3.85
C THR A 28 1.39 1.05 2.83
N VAL A 29 2.60 0.91 2.30
CA VAL A 29 2.92 -0.19 1.37
C VAL A 29 3.14 -1.47 2.17
N SER A 30 2.39 -2.53 1.84
CA SER A 30 2.50 -3.84 2.52
C SER A 30 3.36 -4.83 1.76
N ARG A 31 3.29 -4.83 0.42
CA ARG A 31 4.12 -5.67 -0.47
C ARG A 31 4.16 -5.14 -1.89
N TYR A 32 5.04 -5.68 -2.71
CA TYR A 32 5.01 -5.52 -4.17
C TYR A 32 5.12 -6.88 -4.85
N VAL A 33 4.54 -6.99 -6.05
CA VAL A 33 4.55 -8.21 -6.87
C VAL A 33 5.05 -7.84 -8.26
N ILE A 34 5.93 -8.67 -8.82
CA ILE A 34 6.33 -8.59 -10.22
C ILE A 34 5.54 -9.64 -10.99
N SER A 35 4.69 -9.22 -11.94
CA SER A 35 3.88 -10.14 -12.72
C SER A 35 4.72 -10.87 -13.79
N PRO A 36 4.25 -12.02 -14.31
CA PRO A 36 4.90 -12.70 -15.44
C PRO A 36 5.04 -11.82 -16.69
N GLU A 37 4.17 -10.83 -16.85
CA GLU A 37 4.15 -9.85 -17.95
C GLU A 37 5.16 -8.71 -17.75
N GLY A 38 5.83 -8.66 -16.60
CA GLY A 38 6.80 -7.61 -16.28
C GLY A 38 6.18 -6.34 -15.71
N GLU A 39 4.98 -6.42 -15.12
CA GLU A 39 4.38 -5.32 -14.38
C GLU A 39 4.84 -5.32 -12.93
N ILE A 40 4.93 -4.13 -12.32
CA ILE A 40 5.20 -3.97 -10.89
C ILE A 40 3.92 -3.50 -10.22
N ILE A 41 3.34 -4.37 -9.41
CA ILE A 41 2.10 -4.12 -8.68
C ILE A 41 2.48 -3.77 -7.24
N VAL A 42 2.20 -2.54 -6.81
CA VAL A 42 2.40 -2.10 -5.42
C VAL A 42 1.09 -2.32 -4.67
N CYS A 43 1.13 -3.14 -3.62
CA CYS A 43 -0.02 -3.36 -2.73
C CYS A 43 0.09 -2.42 -1.53
N THR A 44 -0.96 -1.62 -1.32
CA THR A 44 -1.07 -0.72 -0.17
C THR A 44 -2.17 -1.19 0.76
N GLU A 45 -1.94 -1.05 2.06
CA GLU A 45 -3.00 -1.17 3.06
C GLU A 45 -3.69 0.17 3.20
N GLU A 46 -5.00 0.16 3.05
CA GLU A 46 -5.82 1.29 3.46
C GLU A 46 -5.68 1.40 4.97
N THR A 47 -4.93 2.40 5.42
CA THR A 47 -5.02 2.82 6.81
C THR A 47 -6.39 3.45 6.87
N SER A 48 -7.41 2.65 7.20
CA SER A 48 -8.75 3.17 7.48
C SER A 48 -8.54 4.18 8.59
N ASP A 49 -8.48 5.44 8.20
CA ASP A 49 -8.56 6.56 9.11
C ASP A 49 -9.95 6.45 9.71
N GLY A 50 -10.06 5.67 10.79
CA GLY A 50 -11.23 5.54 11.64
C GLY A 50 -11.63 6.88 12.28
N GLY A 51 -11.12 8.01 11.79
CA GLY A 51 -11.53 9.36 12.15
C GLY A 51 -12.99 9.63 11.81
N SER A 52 -13.52 9.10 10.71
CA SER A 52 -14.94 9.28 10.34
C SER A 52 -15.87 8.54 11.32
N ASP A 53 -15.56 7.27 11.59
CA ASP A 53 -16.34 6.46 12.54
C ASP A 53 -16.14 6.93 13.99
N ALA A 54 -14.93 7.37 14.37
CA ALA A 54 -14.67 7.94 15.68
C ALA A 54 -15.37 9.30 15.87
N ALA A 55 -15.42 10.15 14.85
CA ALA A 55 -16.14 11.42 14.87
C ALA A 55 -17.65 11.18 15.00
N LEU A 56 -18.20 10.22 14.25
CA LEU A 56 -19.60 9.83 14.35
C LEU A 56 -19.92 9.28 15.75
N ALA A 57 -19.09 8.36 16.27
CA ALA A 57 -19.26 7.79 17.61
C ALA A 57 -19.14 8.85 18.73
N LYS A 58 -18.33 9.89 18.55
CA LYS A 58 -18.23 11.02 19.49
C LYS A 58 -19.49 11.89 19.44
N TRP A 59 -20.00 12.19 18.25
CA TRP A 59 -21.23 12.98 18.07
C TRP A 59 -22.45 12.27 18.66
N VAL A 60 -22.61 10.97 18.39
CA VAL A 60 -23.72 10.16 18.94
C VAL A 60 -23.72 10.20 20.47
N ARG A 61 -22.57 9.99 21.10
CA ARG A 61 -22.43 10.06 22.56
C ARG A 61 -22.74 11.46 23.13
N ALA A 62 -22.30 12.51 22.45
CA ALA A 62 -22.57 13.88 22.87
C ALA A 62 -24.06 14.26 22.73
N ASN A 63 -24.73 13.77 21.68
CA ASN A 63 -26.13 14.10 21.41
C ASN A 63 -27.11 13.27 22.28
N ALA A 64 -26.76 12.03 22.61
CA ALA A 64 -27.54 11.21 23.54
C ALA A 64 -27.67 11.87 24.92
N ARG A 65 -26.62 12.54 25.41
CA ARG A 65 -26.62 13.29 26.67
C ARG A 65 -27.47 14.57 26.66
N ARG A 66 -27.79 15.11 25.48
CA ARG A 66 -28.64 16.32 25.35
C ARG A 66 -30.13 16.00 25.31
N LYS A 67 -30.50 14.74 25.12
CA LYS A 67 -31.89 14.26 25.06
C LYS A 67 -32.37 13.56 26.34
N ALA A 68 -31.49 13.45 27.34
CA ALA A 68 -31.83 13.00 28.70
C ALA A 68 -32.01 14.24 29.59
#